data_AF-A0A8T4XYQ2-F1
#
_entry.id   AF-A0A8T4XYQ2-F1
#
_cell.length_a   1.000
_cell.length_b   1.000
_cell.length_c   1.000
_cell.angle_alpha   90.00
_cell.angle_beta   90.00
_cell.angle_gamma   90.00
#
_symmetry.space_group_name_H-M   'P 1'
#
loop_
_entity.id
_entity.type
_entity.pdbx_description
1 polymer ?
#
loop_
_entity_poly.entity_id
_entity_poly.type
_entity_poly.pdbx_seq_one_letter_code
_entity_poly.pdbx_strand_id
1 'polypeptide(L)'
;GKDADIVGLYGWGTTDTVAISFDTRWEVLFYHVMKEYLAGTKHPDRLILLGMNSHIPVPSDNPWVPGQTILPAVDLQNNNKIGVDAISPKARRLISEDIIKLIERRRTAMLIGAYDPFLDHELVSSGEGIPIPELGLTVPPKGTVVKPAGVMPTDDWLLGKLNFQLDGIVLVK
;
A
#
# COMPACT_ATOMS: atom_id res chain seq x y z
N GLY A 1 3.00 -3.84 8.10
CA GLY A 1 4.48 -3.89 8.16
C GLY A 1 4.90 -3.01 9.32
N LYS A 2 5.83 -3.48 10.16
CA LYS A 2 6.18 -2.77 11.41
C LYS A 2 7.07 -1.56 11.14
N ASP A 3 7.99 -1.63 10.18
CA ASP A 3 8.89 -0.55 9.78
C ASP A 3 9.25 -0.83 8.31
N ALA A 4 8.83 0.01 7.37
CA ALA A 4 9.26 -0.12 5.96
C ALA A 4 10.42 0.85 5.76
N ASP A 5 11.64 0.38 6.03
CA ASP A 5 12.82 1.25 6.05
C ASP A 5 13.16 1.80 4.66
N ILE A 6 13.66 3.04 4.66
CA ILE A 6 14.23 3.67 3.46
C ILE A 6 15.57 3.00 3.18
N VAL A 7 15.57 2.05 2.25
CA VAL A 7 16.77 1.39 1.76
C VAL A 7 17.76 2.44 1.25
N GLY A 8 19.03 2.33 1.65
CA GLY A 8 20.09 3.27 1.29
C GLY A 8 20.27 4.45 2.27
N LEU A 9 19.25 4.84 3.05
CA LEU A 9 19.39 5.94 4.02
C LEU A 9 20.19 5.53 5.26
N TYR A 10 19.85 4.37 5.84
CA TYR A 10 20.47 3.87 7.08
C TYR A 10 21.56 2.81 6.85
N GLY A 11 21.84 2.45 5.59
CA GLY A 11 22.84 1.44 5.23
C GLY A 11 22.47 -0.01 5.55
N TRP A 12 21.23 -0.29 5.98
CA TRP A 12 20.75 -1.66 6.30
C TRP A 12 20.50 -2.54 5.07
N GLY A 13 20.49 -1.95 3.88
CA GLY A 13 20.37 -2.65 2.61
C GLY A 13 20.91 -1.80 1.47
N THR A 14 21.19 -2.46 0.34
CA THR A 14 21.67 -1.81 -0.88
C THR A 14 20.80 -2.19 -2.07
N THR A 15 20.98 -1.49 -3.19
CA THR A 15 20.32 -1.81 -4.45
C THR A 15 20.72 -3.16 -5.05
N ASP A 16 21.74 -3.82 -4.50
CA ASP A 16 22.18 -5.15 -4.96
C ASP A 16 21.33 -6.29 -4.39
N THR A 17 20.73 -6.05 -3.21
CA THR A 17 19.89 -7.02 -2.49
C THR A 17 18.42 -6.65 -2.51
N VAL A 18 18.07 -5.36 -2.52
CA VAL A 18 16.68 -4.89 -2.54
C VAL A 18 16.30 -4.39 -3.93
N ALA A 19 15.34 -5.07 -4.57
CA ALA A 19 14.81 -4.71 -5.87
C ALA A 19 14.02 -3.39 -5.84
N ILE A 20 13.15 -3.24 -4.85
CA ILE A 20 12.35 -2.05 -4.58
C ILE A 20 11.81 -2.16 -3.15
N SER A 21 11.47 -1.04 -2.52
CA SER A 21 10.69 -1.01 -1.27
C SER A 21 9.48 -0.09 -1.45
N PHE A 22 8.69 0.05 -0.39
CA PHE A 22 7.73 1.12 -0.26
C PHE A 22 8.00 1.84 1.06
N ASP A 23 7.67 3.12 1.11
CA ASP A 23 7.77 3.93 2.32
C ASP A 23 6.38 4.22 2.86
N THR A 24 6.24 4.23 4.19
CA THR A 24 5.05 4.66 4.90
C THR A 24 5.37 5.94 5.66
N ARG A 25 4.82 7.05 5.20
CA ARG A 25 5.15 8.39 5.70
C ARG A 25 4.22 8.80 6.81
N TRP A 26 4.66 8.55 8.03
CA TRP A 26 3.97 8.90 9.26
C TRP A 26 3.68 10.39 9.38
N GLU A 27 4.46 11.25 8.72
CA GLU A 27 4.25 12.70 8.62
C GLU A 27 2.86 13.01 8.05
N VAL A 28 2.37 12.20 7.09
CA VAL A 28 1.04 12.39 6.52
C VAL A 28 -0.04 12.04 7.55
N LEU A 29 0.14 10.96 8.32
CA LEU A 29 -0.75 10.64 9.44
C LEU A 29 -0.79 11.76 10.46
N PHE A 30 0.39 12.21 10.93
CA PHE A 30 0.48 13.30 11.90
C PHE A 30 -0.13 14.59 11.36
N TYR A 31 0.04 14.90 10.08
CA TYR A 31 -0.60 16.05 9.45
C TYR A 31 -2.13 16.00 9.57
N HIS A 32 -2.76 14.85 9.29
CA HIS A 32 -4.20 14.71 9.42
C HIS A 32 -4.66 14.81 10.87
N VAL A 33 -4.00 14.10 11.80
CA VAL A 33 -4.35 14.12 13.23
C VAL A 33 -4.19 15.51 13.83
N MET A 34 -3.09 16.21 13.54
CA MET A 34 -2.82 17.54 14.05
C MET A 34 -3.81 18.57 13.51
N LYS A 35 -4.23 18.47 12.24
CA LYS A 35 -5.25 19.36 11.69
C LYS A 35 -6.60 19.19 12.38
N GLU A 36 -7.01 17.95 12.66
CA GLU A 36 -8.25 17.70 13.40
C GLU A 36 -8.17 18.22 14.84
N TYR A 37 -7.04 17.99 15.51
CA TYR A 37 -6.80 18.51 16.84
C TYR A 37 -6.89 20.05 16.87
N LEU A 38 -6.24 20.73 15.93
CA LEU A 38 -6.29 22.19 15.79
C LEU A 38 -7.69 22.70 15.41
N ALA A 39 -8.50 21.89 14.73
CA ALA A 39 -9.90 22.18 14.46
C ALA A 39 -10.82 21.93 15.67
N GLY A 40 -10.28 21.46 16.81
CA GLY A 40 -11.00 21.27 18.07
C GLY A 40 -11.41 19.82 18.36
N THR A 41 -11.14 18.87 17.47
CA THR A 41 -11.43 17.44 17.69
C THR A 41 -10.36 16.81 18.56
N LYS A 42 -10.61 16.75 19.88
CA LYS A 42 -9.63 16.28 20.88
C LYS A 42 -9.69 14.78 21.18
N HIS A 43 -10.82 14.15 20.89
CA HIS A 43 -11.07 12.73 21.16
C HIS A 43 -11.70 12.06 19.94
N PRO A 44 -10.97 11.94 18.81
CA PRO A 44 -11.50 11.26 17.64
C PRO A 44 -11.74 9.77 17.98
N ASP A 45 -12.96 9.31 17.75
CA ASP A 45 -13.36 7.89 17.89
C ASP A 45 -13.56 7.26 16.51
N ARG A 46 -12.56 7.45 15.63
CA ARG A 46 -12.61 6.99 14.25
C ARG A 46 -11.32 6.28 13.86
N LEU A 47 -11.45 5.26 13.02
CA LEU A 47 -10.30 4.64 12.37
C LEU A 47 -9.76 5.56 11.28
N ILE A 48 -8.43 5.64 11.15
CA ILE A 48 -7.76 6.33 10.05
C ILE A 48 -7.07 5.28 9.18
N LEU A 49 -7.54 5.15 7.94
CA LEU A 49 -6.92 4.32 6.90
C LEU A 49 -6.40 5.24 5.79
N LEU A 50 -5.07 5.35 5.68
CA LEU A 50 -4.42 6.17 4.66
C LEU A 50 -3.80 5.28 3.60
N GLY A 51 -4.11 5.60 2.33
CA GLY A 51 -3.53 4.95 1.17
C GLY A 51 -2.63 5.90 0.38
N MET A 52 -2.25 5.48 -0.83
CA MET A 52 -1.39 6.26 -1.73
C MET A 52 -2.00 7.62 -2.14
N ASN A 53 -3.33 7.74 -2.14
CA ASN A 53 -4.04 8.98 -2.46
C ASN A 53 -4.07 10.01 -1.31
N SER A 54 -3.69 9.62 -0.10
CA SER A 54 -3.54 10.54 1.03
C SER A 54 -2.18 11.19 0.97
N HIS A 55 -2.10 12.52 1.05
CA HIS A 55 -0.85 13.24 0.88
C HIS A 55 -0.81 14.57 1.64
N ILE A 56 0.40 15.08 1.86
CA ILE A 56 0.61 16.49 2.21
C ILE A 56 1.12 17.28 1.01
N PRO A 57 0.67 18.52 0.80
CA PRO A 57 1.29 19.41 -0.17
C PRO A 57 2.67 19.83 0.34
N VAL A 58 3.66 19.84 -0.54
CA VAL A 58 5.03 20.30 -0.26
C VAL A 58 5.48 21.32 -1.32
N PRO A 59 6.38 22.25 -0.98
CA PRO A 59 6.99 23.15 -1.96
C PRO A 59 7.74 22.40 -3.07
N SER A 60 7.86 22.98 -4.26
CA SER A 60 8.59 22.36 -5.37
C SER A 60 10.09 22.18 -5.12
N ASP A 61 10.66 22.98 -4.23
CA ASP A 61 12.06 22.97 -3.78
C ASP A 61 12.28 22.13 -2.51
N ASN A 62 11.30 21.31 -2.11
CA ASN A 62 11.41 20.50 -0.90
C ASN A 62 12.56 19.46 -0.99
N PRO A 63 13.26 19.20 0.13
CA PRO A 63 14.42 18.29 0.14
C PRO A 63 14.04 16.80 0.24
N TRP A 64 12.76 16.47 0.48
CA TRP A 64 12.32 15.09 0.77
C TRP A 64 11.92 14.32 -0.48
N VAL A 65 11.21 14.98 -1.40
CA VAL A 65 10.79 14.47 -2.71
C VAL A 65 11.07 15.53 -3.79
N PRO A 66 12.35 15.71 -4.18
CA PRO A 66 12.74 16.74 -5.13
C PRO A 66 11.95 16.66 -6.44
N GLY A 67 11.41 17.78 -6.89
CA GLY A 67 10.61 17.86 -8.12
C GLY A 67 9.15 17.42 -7.98
N GLN A 68 8.70 17.05 -6.78
CA GLN A 68 7.28 16.80 -6.49
C GLN A 68 6.70 17.88 -5.59
N THR A 69 5.41 18.16 -5.73
CA THR A 69 4.66 19.10 -4.88
C THR A 69 3.70 18.38 -3.92
N ILE A 70 3.76 17.04 -3.90
CA ILE A 70 2.99 16.19 -3.00
C ILE A 70 3.92 15.18 -2.35
N LEU A 71 3.68 14.90 -1.08
CA LEU A 71 4.30 13.83 -0.33
C LEU A 71 3.20 12.82 0.03
N PRO A 72 3.04 11.71 -0.72
CA PRO A 72 2.03 10.68 -0.43
C PRO A 72 2.33 9.92 0.87
N ALA A 73 1.28 9.40 1.51
CA ALA A 73 1.36 8.60 2.72
C ALA A 73 2.06 7.25 2.48
N VAL A 74 1.90 6.69 1.28
CA VAL A 74 2.56 5.47 0.86
C VAL A 74 3.03 5.61 -0.59
N ASP A 75 4.25 5.21 -0.88
CA ASP A 75 4.76 5.17 -2.26
C ASP A 75 5.91 4.17 -2.42
N LEU A 76 6.22 3.83 -3.68
CA LEU A 76 7.42 3.09 -4.04
C LEU A 76 8.66 3.93 -3.73
N GLN A 77 9.60 3.36 -3.00
CA GLN A 77 10.81 4.05 -2.57
C GLN A 77 11.99 3.09 -2.42
N ASN A 78 13.18 3.57 -2.79
CA ASN A 78 14.44 2.85 -2.64
C ASN A 78 15.59 3.80 -2.95
N ASN A 79 16.67 3.75 -2.18
CA ASN A 79 17.89 4.51 -2.43
C ASN A 79 17.64 6.01 -2.68
N ASN A 80 16.79 6.62 -1.84
CA ASN A 80 16.35 8.02 -1.93
C ASN A 80 15.69 8.41 -3.26
N LYS A 81 15.19 7.43 -4.01
CA LYS A 81 14.37 7.60 -5.20
C LYS A 81 12.96 7.09 -4.95
N ILE A 82 12.03 7.59 -5.74
CA ILE A 82 10.59 7.32 -5.64
C ILE A 82 10.03 6.85 -6.98
N GLY A 83 8.89 6.16 -6.95
CA GLY A 83 8.25 5.64 -8.17
C GLY A 83 9.11 4.62 -8.92
N VAL A 84 9.01 4.57 -10.24
CA VAL A 84 9.79 3.59 -11.04
C VAL A 84 11.31 3.81 -10.99
N ASP A 85 11.76 5.02 -10.63
CA ASP A 85 13.18 5.33 -10.45
C ASP A 85 13.75 4.68 -9.19
N ALA A 86 12.89 4.24 -8.26
CA ALA A 86 13.26 3.44 -7.10
C ALA A 86 13.60 1.97 -7.45
N ILE A 87 13.31 1.51 -8.67
CA ILE A 87 13.67 0.14 -9.05
C ILE A 87 15.19 0.04 -9.14
N SER A 88 15.76 -0.93 -8.43
CA SER A 88 17.20 -1.13 -8.38
C SER A 88 17.78 -1.42 -9.77
N PRO A 89 19.01 -1.00 -10.09
CA PRO A 89 19.59 -1.25 -11.41
C PRO A 89 19.65 -2.74 -11.79
N LYS A 90 19.83 -3.62 -10.80
CA LYS A 90 19.85 -5.07 -11.00
C LYS A 90 18.47 -5.62 -11.35
N ALA A 91 17.43 -5.20 -10.62
CA ALA A 91 16.06 -5.59 -10.90
C ALA A 91 15.55 -4.99 -12.22
N ARG A 92 15.88 -3.72 -12.50
CA ARG A 92 15.46 -3.01 -13.71
C ARG A 92 15.84 -3.73 -14.99
N ARG A 93 17.01 -4.39 -15.02
CA ARG A 93 17.48 -5.18 -16.18
C ARG A 93 16.67 -6.45 -16.44
N LEU A 94 15.92 -6.93 -15.44
CA LEU A 94 15.12 -8.15 -15.52
C LEU A 94 13.65 -7.87 -15.83
N ILE A 95 13.24 -6.60 -15.77
CA ILE A 95 11.85 -6.15 -15.94
C ILE A 95 11.74 -5.50 -17.32
N SER A 96 10.78 -5.93 -18.12
CA SER A 96 10.54 -5.32 -19.43
C SER A 96 10.00 -3.89 -19.28
N GLU A 97 10.28 -3.04 -20.27
CA GLU A 97 9.80 -1.65 -20.26
C GLU A 97 8.26 -1.55 -20.24
N ASP A 98 7.55 -2.54 -20.76
CA ASP A 98 6.08 -2.57 -20.68
C ASP A 98 5.57 -2.76 -19.24
N ILE A 99 6.26 -3.57 -18.44
CA ILE A 99 5.95 -3.72 -17.02
C ILE A 99 6.30 -2.45 -16.25
N ILE A 100 7.41 -1.79 -16.56
CA ILE A 100 7.74 -0.49 -15.96
C ILE A 100 6.64 0.55 -16.25
N LYS A 101 6.20 0.65 -17.51
CA LYS A 101 5.10 1.55 -17.88
C LYS A 101 3.80 1.17 -17.19
N LEU A 102 3.53 -0.11 -16.96
CA LEU A 102 2.37 -0.56 -16.20
C LEU A 102 2.48 -0.11 -14.73
N ILE A 103 3.65 -0.28 -14.09
CA ILE A 103 3.89 0.16 -12.72
C ILE A 103 3.64 1.66 -12.58
N GLU A 104 4.23 2.49 -13.46
CA GLU A 104 4.04 3.94 -13.37
C GLU A 104 2.58 4.33 -13.57
N ARG A 105 1.89 3.75 -14.57
CA ARG A 105 0.46 4.01 -14.80
C ARG A 105 -0.41 3.63 -13.60
N ARG A 106 -0.18 2.46 -13.00
CA ARG A 106 -0.93 2.03 -11.81
C ARG A 106 -0.61 2.90 -10.60
N ARG A 107 0.67 3.23 -10.38
CA ARG A 107 1.10 4.16 -9.33
C ARG A 107 0.41 5.52 -9.46
N THR A 108 0.46 6.15 -10.63
CA THR A 108 -0.20 7.44 -10.87
C THR A 108 -1.70 7.34 -10.58
N ALA A 109 -2.37 6.27 -11.05
CA ALA A 109 -3.78 6.07 -10.80
C ALA A 109 -4.12 5.89 -9.30
N MET A 110 -3.27 5.17 -8.55
CA MET A 110 -3.44 5.01 -7.09
C MET A 110 -3.22 6.33 -6.34
N LEU A 111 -2.20 7.12 -6.72
CA LEU A 111 -1.89 8.41 -6.11
C LEU A 111 -3.03 9.43 -6.28
N ILE A 112 -3.81 9.33 -7.34
CA ILE A 112 -4.99 10.20 -7.56
C ILE A 112 -6.31 9.55 -7.15
N GLY A 113 -6.28 8.33 -6.59
CA GLY A 113 -7.47 7.58 -6.18
C GLY A 113 -8.33 7.05 -7.34
N ALA A 114 -7.81 7.00 -8.57
CA ALA A 114 -8.50 6.47 -9.74
C ALA A 114 -8.40 4.94 -9.86
N TYR A 115 -7.57 4.30 -9.04
CA TYR A 115 -7.38 2.85 -9.04
C TYR A 115 -7.19 2.31 -7.62
N ASP A 116 -7.80 1.16 -7.36
CA ASP A 116 -7.63 0.37 -6.14
C ASP A 116 -7.39 -1.11 -6.52
N PRO A 117 -6.38 -1.78 -5.93
CA PRO A 117 -6.07 -3.17 -6.25
C PRO A 117 -7.19 -4.16 -5.94
N PHE A 118 -8.13 -3.83 -5.05
CA PHE A 118 -9.26 -4.69 -4.71
C PHE A 118 -10.46 -4.50 -5.64
N LEU A 119 -10.44 -3.56 -6.59
CA LEU A 119 -11.58 -3.30 -7.47
C LEU A 119 -11.63 -4.27 -8.66
N ASP A 120 -10.56 -4.38 -9.44
CA ASP A 120 -10.57 -4.98 -10.78
C ASP A 120 -10.89 -6.49 -10.74
N HIS A 121 -10.24 -7.24 -9.85
CA HIS A 121 -10.29 -8.70 -9.85
C HIS A 121 -11.19 -9.25 -8.74
N GLU A 122 -11.78 -10.42 -8.99
CA GLU A 122 -12.45 -11.16 -7.93
C GLU A 122 -11.45 -11.64 -6.87
N LEU A 123 -11.93 -11.77 -5.64
CA LEU A 123 -11.22 -12.44 -4.57
C LEU A 123 -11.88 -13.80 -4.36
N VAL A 124 -11.08 -14.86 -4.43
CA VAL A 124 -11.52 -16.25 -4.30
C VAL A 124 -10.84 -16.85 -3.08
N SER A 125 -11.60 -17.53 -2.23
CA SER A 125 -11.04 -18.20 -1.06
C SER A 125 -10.19 -19.41 -1.48
N SER A 126 -9.01 -19.57 -0.87
CA SER A 126 -8.22 -20.80 -0.99
C SER A 126 -8.79 -21.96 -0.17
N GLY A 127 -9.74 -21.69 0.73
CA GLY A 127 -10.22 -22.65 1.74
C GLY A 127 -9.34 -22.73 2.99
N GLU A 128 -8.24 -21.97 3.05
CA GLU A 128 -7.33 -21.94 4.20
C GLU A 128 -7.42 -20.59 4.93
N GLY A 129 -7.44 -20.63 6.26
CA GLY A 129 -7.58 -19.43 7.08
C GLY A 129 -7.70 -19.77 8.56
N ILE A 130 -7.99 -18.77 9.37
CA ILE A 130 -8.19 -18.91 10.82
C ILE A 130 -9.64 -18.54 11.12
N PRO A 131 -10.52 -19.48 11.48
CA PRO A 131 -11.85 -19.13 11.94
C PRO A 131 -11.74 -18.31 13.23
N ILE A 132 -12.63 -17.33 13.39
CA ILE A 132 -12.70 -16.47 14.58
C ILE A 132 -14.13 -16.59 15.14
N PRO A 133 -14.40 -17.62 15.98
CA PRO A 133 -15.75 -17.91 16.47
C PRO A 133 -16.39 -16.76 17.26
N GLU A 134 -15.57 -16.00 17.99
CA GLU A 134 -16.01 -14.85 18.79
C GLU A 134 -16.60 -13.73 17.92
N LEU A 135 -16.20 -13.67 16.65
CA LEU A 135 -16.71 -12.74 15.64
C LEU A 135 -17.66 -13.40 14.64
N GLY A 136 -17.99 -14.69 14.83
CA GLY A 136 -18.82 -15.46 13.91
C GLY A 136 -18.18 -15.66 12.53
N LEU A 137 -16.85 -15.55 12.42
CA LEU A 137 -16.13 -15.65 11.15
C LEU A 137 -15.71 -17.09 10.89
N THR A 138 -16.15 -17.61 9.75
CA THR A 138 -15.75 -18.93 9.24
C THR A 138 -14.85 -18.76 8.02
N VAL A 139 -14.04 -19.78 7.71
CA VAL A 139 -13.22 -19.79 6.50
C VAL A 139 -14.10 -20.24 5.33
N PRO A 140 -14.30 -19.41 4.28
CA PRO A 140 -15.10 -19.82 3.13
C PRO A 140 -14.45 -21.01 2.40
N PRO A 141 -15.22 -21.98 1.89
CA PRO A 141 -14.66 -23.12 1.16
C PRO A 141 -13.79 -22.69 -0.03
N LYS A 142 -12.83 -23.54 -0.41
CA LYS A 142 -11.98 -23.30 -1.59
C LYS A 142 -12.83 -23.06 -2.85
N GLY A 143 -12.44 -22.07 -3.65
CA GLY A 143 -13.13 -21.70 -4.89
C GLY A 143 -14.35 -20.82 -4.67
N THR A 144 -14.68 -20.47 -3.43
CA THR A 144 -15.77 -19.54 -3.15
C THR A 144 -15.34 -18.12 -3.52
N VAL A 145 -16.10 -17.47 -4.42
CA VAL A 145 -15.94 -16.04 -4.70
C VAL A 145 -16.48 -15.27 -3.51
N VAL A 146 -15.59 -14.55 -2.81
CA VAL A 146 -15.90 -13.78 -1.60
C VAL A 146 -16.07 -12.29 -1.88
N LYS A 147 -15.51 -11.82 -3.00
CA LYS A 147 -15.70 -10.49 -3.57
C LYS A 147 -15.72 -10.60 -5.10
N PRO A 148 -16.82 -10.23 -5.80
CA PRO A 148 -16.88 -10.28 -7.26
C PRO A 148 -15.94 -9.28 -7.93
N ALA A 149 -15.52 -9.53 -9.18
CA ALA A 149 -14.79 -8.55 -9.97
C ALA A 149 -15.61 -7.24 -10.16
N GLY A 150 -14.93 -6.09 -10.17
CA GLY A 150 -15.56 -4.78 -10.37
C GLY A 150 -16.37 -4.22 -9.19
N VAL A 151 -16.43 -4.90 -8.04
CA VAL A 151 -17.21 -4.47 -6.87
C VAL A 151 -16.29 -4.12 -5.71
N MET A 152 -16.13 -2.85 -5.34
CA MET A 152 -15.25 -2.52 -4.22
C MET A 152 -15.71 -3.17 -2.90
N PRO A 153 -14.86 -3.90 -2.16
CA PRO A 153 -15.18 -4.29 -0.80
C PRO A 153 -15.21 -3.06 0.11
N THR A 154 -15.98 -3.11 1.19
CA THR A 154 -15.91 -2.06 2.21
C THR A 154 -14.67 -2.23 3.07
N ASP A 155 -14.16 -1.13 3.65
CA ASP A 155 -13.03 -1.19 4.58
C ASP A 155 -13.32 -2.10 5.77
N ASP A 156 -14.55 -2.06 6.32
CA ASP A 156 -15.00 -2.95 7.38
C ASP A 156 -14.93 -4.43 6.98
N TRP A 157 -15.19 -4.74 5.70
CA TRP A 157 -15.06 -6.11 5.20
C TRP A 157 -13.59 -6.51 5.11
N LEU A 158 -12.74 -5.65 4.53
CA LEU A 158 -11.30 -5.92 4.39
C LEU A 158 -10.63 -6.14 5.75
N LEU A 159 -10.93 -5.28 6.72
CA LEU A 159 -10.31 -5.30 8.05
C LEU A 159 -10.96 -6.31 8.99
N GLY A 160 -12.26 -6.54 8.84
CA GLY A 160 -13.04 -7.35 9.78
C GLY A 160 -13.35 -8.77 9.32
N LYS A 161 -13.24 -9.09 8.01
CA LYS A 161 -13.72 -10.37 7.46
C LYS A 161 -12.70 -11.13 6.62
N LEU A 162 -11.56 -10.52 6.27
CA LEU A 162 -10.50 -11.21 5.52
C LEU A 162 -9.62 -12.06 6.47
N ASN A 163 -10.18 -13.13 7.03
CA ASN A 163 -9.51 -14.06 7.95
C ASN A 163 -8.99 -15.34 7.25
N PHE A 164 -8.91 -15.32 5.93
CA PHE A 164 -8.53 -16.45 5.07
C PHE A 164 -7.60 -15.98 3.96
N GLN A 165 -6.95 -16.95 3.31
CA GLN A 165 -6.06 -16.70 2.19
C GLN A 165 -6.82 -16.70 0.88
N LEU A 166 -6.31 -15.94 -0.08
CA LEU A 166 -6.83 -15.92 -1.44
C LEU A 166 -6.23 -17.09 -2.24
N ASP A 167 -7.02 -17.61 -3.18
CA ASP A 167 -6.58 -18.66 -4.10
C ASP A 167 -5.34 -18.20 -4.89
N GLY A 168 -4.39 -19.11 -5.09
CA GLY A 168 -3.07 -18.82 -5.65
C GLY A 168 -2.00 -18.39 -4.63
N ILE A 169 -2.37 -18.05 -3.39
CA ILE A 169 -1.39 -17.91 -2.30
C ILE A 169 -0.91 -19.30 -1.91
N VAL A 170 0.40 -19.54 -2.06
CA VAL A 170 1.06 -20.76 -1.59
C VAL A 170 1.97 -20.39 -0.43
N LEU A 171 1.64 -20.87 0.78
CA LEU A 171 2.54 -20.75 1.92
C LEU A 171 3.75 -21.64 1.71
N VAL A 172 4.90 -21.01 1.48
CA VAL A 172 6.19 -21.69 1.46
C VAL A 172 6.63 -21.87 2.92
N LYS A 173 6.83 -23.13 3.33
CA LYS A 173 7.36 -23.50 4.65
C LYS A 173 8.88 -23.41 4.68
#